data_AF-B6QSQ5-F1
#
_entry.id   AF-B6QSQ5-F1
#
_cell.length_a   1.000
_cell.length_b   1.000
_cell.length_c   1.000
_cell.angle_alpha   90.00
_cell.angle_beta   90.00
_cell.angle_gamma   90.00
#
_symmetry.space_group_name_H-M   'P 1'
#
loop_
_entity.id
_entity.type
_entity.pdbx_description
1 polymer ?
#
loop_
_entity_poly.entity_id
_entity_poly.type
_entity_poly.pdbx_seq_one_letter_code
_entity_poly.pdbx_strand_id
1 'polypeptide(L)'
;MMSPTQNNSAETDPSRPSLEDAIINPGAVKINVQGAYIVDDHPPTPESPAEEDGVVYERKDIRLPHHTSVVSHVAVDIGGSLAKLVYFTREISSQSDGGRLNFIKFETERIDRCIEFIKQLKEDHERLNGSVPDELCVVATGGGAYKYYDKLKETLKVDILREDEMDCLITGLNFFITEIPNEVFSYSETEPMKFAEPNGSVYPYLLVNIGSGVSMIKVSGPKEFQRVGGTHLGGGTFWGLMALLTGATTFDDMLAMADRGDNSGVDMLVGDIYGMDYNKIGLKSTAIASTFGKVLKLKRSAEQRAEDGSDLGEDPEDTPPVQFSHADMSRSLLFAISNNIGQIAYLQSEKHELKHIYFGGSFIRGHLQTMNTLSYAIKFWSKGEKQAYFLRHEGYLGAVGAFLKRQPQNWGRRNSIDEASVTKQFRENLVQEINQSQQAEPGNQQQQQQ
;
A
#
# COMPACT_ATOMS: atom_id res chain seq x y z
N MET A 1 -41.02 27.60 -49.90
CA MET A 1 -40.81 28.24 -48.59
C MET A 1 -41.16 27.20 -47.54
N MET A 2 -40.16 26.39 -47.18
CA MET A 2 -39.49 26.35 -45.87
C MET A 2 -40.23 25.47 -44.86
N SER A 3 -39.78 24.21 -44.81
CA SER A 3 -40.01 23.24 -43.74
C SER A 3 -39.09 23.58 -42.54
N PRO A 4 -39.50 23.33 -41.28
CA PRO A 4 -38.64 23.58 -40.13
C PRO A 4 -37.63 22.44 -39.94
N THR A 5 -36.38 22.84 -39.75
CA THR A 5 -35.19 22.03 -39.46
C THR A 5 -35.31 21.26 -38.15
N GLN A 6 -35.00 19.96 -38.21
CA GLN A 6 -34.76 19.09 -37.05
C GLN A 6 -33.52 19.55 -36.28
N ASN A 7 -33.67 19.70 -34.97
CA ASN A 7 -32.60 19.94 -34.02
C ASN A 7 -31.91 18.59 -33.74
N ASN A 8 -30.73 18.36 -34.29
CA ASN A 8 -29.87 17.26 -33.87
C ASN A 8 -29.18 17.65 -32.56
N SER A 9 -29.63 17.05 -31.46
CA SER A 9 -28.87 16.99 -30.21
C SER A 9 -27.55 16.26 -30.49
N ALA A 10 -26.43 16.94 -30.32
CA ALA A 10 -25.11 16.33 -30.34
C ALA A 10 -25.02 15.29 -29.21
N GLU A 11 -24.81 14.02 -29.57
CA GLU A 11 -24.40 12.98 -28.64
C GLU A 11 -23.12 13.42 -27.94
N THR A 12 -23.18 13.46 -26.60
CA THR A 12 -22.01 13.70 -25.74
C THR A 12 -21.09 12.50 -25.84
N ASP A 13 -19.89 12.72 -26.38
CA ASP A 13 -18.78 11.78 -26.41
C ASP A 13 -18.45 11.28 -24.99
N PRO A 14 -18.53 9.97 -24.70
CA PRO A 14 -18.25 9.40 -23.38
C PRO A 14 -16.76 9.48 -22.98
N SER A 15 -15.87 9.95 -23.87
CA SER A 15 -14.47 10.24 -23.56
C SER A 15 -14.25 11.58 -22.85
N ARG A 16 -15.28 12.44 -22.74
CA ARG A 16 -15.21 13.72 -22.01
C ARG A 16 -15.88 13.60 -20.62
N PRO A 17 -15.13 13.77 -19.52
CA PRO A 17 -15.71 13.76 -18.19
C PRO A 17 -16.66 14.95 -18.00
N SER A 18 -17.70 14.73 -17.19
CA SER A 18 -18.69 15.74 -16.87
C SER A 18 -18.06 16.90 -16.07
N LEU A 19 -18.65 18.10 -16.16
CA LEU A 19 -18.17 19.27 -15.41
C LEU A 19 -18.19 19.03 -13.88
N GLU A 20 -18.99 18.07 -13.41
CA GLU A 20 -19.15 17.71 -11.99
C GLU A 20 -17.95 16.89 -11.48
N ASP A 21 -17.37 16.01 -12.30
CA ASP A 21 -16.17 15.22 -11.95
C ASP A 21 -14.93 16.12 -11.77
N ALA A 22 -14.88 17.26 -12.48
CA ALA A 22 -13.80 18.23 -12.40
C ALA A 22 -13.77 19.02 -11.05
N ILE A 23 -14.87 19.01 -10.30
CA ILE A 23 -15.01 19.80 -9.07
C ILE A 23 -14.46 19.06 -7.84
N ILE A 24 -14.40 17.72 -7.88
CA ILE A 24 -14.10 16.90 -6.69
C ILE A 24 -12.59 16.81 -6.40
N ASN A 25 -11.72 16.82 -7.43
CA ASN A 25 -10.26 16.78 -7.27
C ASN A 25 -9.51 17.66 -8.30
N PRO A 26 -9.54 19.00 -8.15
CA PRO A 26 -8.78 19.89 -9.02
C PRO A 26 -7.28 19.79 -8.70
N GLY A 27 -6.51 19.09 -9.56
CA GLY A 27 -5.04 19.18 -9.60
C GLY A 27 -4.22 17.90 -9.33
N ALA A 28 -4.70 16.70 -9.66
CA ALA A 28 -3.89 15.47 -9.62
C ALA A 28 -3.47 15.04 -11.04
N VAL A 29 -2.39 14.26 -11.18
CA VAL A 29 -2.10 13.53 -12.43
C VAL A 29 -3.33 12.70 -12.77
N LYS A 30 -3.96 12.97 -13.91
CA LYS A 30 -5.12 12.19 -14.37
C LYS A 30 -4.62 10.85 -14.94
N ILE A 31 -4.41 9.89 -14.05
CA ILE A 31 -4.25 8.49 -14.42
C ILE A 31 -5.59 8.01 -14.98
N ASN A 32 -5.56 7.36 -16.15
CA ASN A 32 -6.76 6.72 -16.69
C ASN A 32 -6.91 5.35 -16.04
N VAL A 33 -7.85 5.25 -15.10
CA VAL A 33 -8.16 4.02 -14.34
C VAL A 33 -9.28 3.20 -14.98
N GLN A 34 -9.79 3.60 -16.15
CA GLN A 34 -10.80 2.81 -16.84
C GLN A 34 -10.25 1.42 -17.15
N GLY A 35 -10.98 0.39 -16.73
CA GLY A 35 -10.56 -1.00 -16.88
C GLY A 35 -9.35 -1.38 -16.02
N ALA A 36 -9.00 -0.60 -15.00
CA ALA A 36 -7.90 -0.93 -14.10
C ALA A 36 -8.17 -2.25 -13.37
N TYR A 37 -7.13 -3.07 -13.24
CA TYR A 37 -7.20 -4.31 -12.49
C TYR A 37 -5.86 -4.62 -11.85
N ILE A 38 -5.91 -5.36 -10.74
CA ILE A 38 -4.73 -5.84 -10.03
C ILE A 38 -4.30 -7.14 -10.69
N VAL A 39 -3.03 -7.24 -11.08
CA VAL A 39 -2.44 -8.49 -11.56
C VAL A 39 -2.34 -9.46 -10.38
N ASP A 40 -2.93 -10.64 -10.50
CA ASP A 40 -2.82 -11.67 -9.46
C ASP A 40 -1.51 -12.43 -9.61
N ASP A 41 -0.93 -12.85 -8.47
CA ASP A 41 0.39 -13.48 -8.36
C ASP A 41 0.62 -14.57 -9.43
N HIS A 42 1.54 -14.30 -10.36
CA HIS A 42 2.14 -15.33 -11.17
C HIS A 42 3.46 -15.78 -10.54
N PRO A 43 3.80 -17.09 -10.58
CA PRO A 43 5.09 -17.55 -10.09
C PRO A 43 6.21 -16.81 -10.85
N PRO A 44 7.32 -16.49 -10.17
CA PRO A 44 8.39 -15.71 -10.75
C PRO A 44 8.90 -16.40 -12.01
N THR A 45 8.92 -15.66 -13.12
CA THR A 45 9.53 -16.08 -14.37
C THR A 45 11.04 -15.86 -14.29
N PRO A 46 11.85 -16.50 -15.17
CA PRO A 46 13.29 -16.22 -15.26
C PRO A 46 13.64 -14.75 -15.54
N GLU A 47 12.67 -13.97 -16.03
CA GLU A 47 12.76 -12.53 -16.31
C GLU A 47 12.31 -11.66 -15.12
N SER A 48 11.74 -12.26 -14.06
CA SER A 48 11.34 -11.52 -12.86
C SER A 48 12.58 -11.02 -12.11
N PRO A 49 12.58 -9.77 -11.61
CA PRO A 49 13.68 -9.26 -10.80
C PRO A 49 13.93 -10.19 -9.60
N ALA A 50 15.19 -10.55 -9.38
CA ALA A 50 15.56 -11.35 -8.22
C ALA A 50 15.28 -10.56 -6.93
N GLU A 51 14.72 -11.22 -5.92
CA GLU A 51 14.64 -10.64 -4.59
C GLU A 51 16.06 -10.54 -4.02
N GLU A 52 16.49 -9.30 -3.76
CA GLU A 52 17.77 -8.99 -3.13
C GLU A 52 17.55 -8.72 -1.63
N ASP A 53 18.62 -8.89 -0.84
CA ASP A 53 18.59 -8.68 0.60
C ASP A 53 18.13 -7.24 0.96
N GLY A 54 16.92 -7.15 1.53
CA GLY A 54 16.26 -5.90 1.91
C GLY A 54 15.49 -5.19 0.78
N VAL A 55 15.27 -5.84 -0.38
CA VAL A 55 14.47 -5.33 -1.50
C VAL A 55 13.38 -6.33 -1.85
N VAL A 56 12.13 -5.87 -1.89
CA VAL A 56 10.99 -6.74 -2.20
C VAL A 56 10.10 -6.07 -3.25
N TYR A 57 9.91 -6.77 -4.36
CA TYR A 57 8.98 -6.41 -5.41
C TYR A 57 7.58 -6.90 -5.03
N GLU A 58 6.61 -6.01 -4.99
CA GLU A 58 5.22 -6.41 -4.83
C GLU A 58 4.72 -6.93 -6.19
N ARG A 59 4.20 -8.15 -6.19
CA ARG A 59 3.83 -8.86 -7.43
C ARG A 59 2.39 -8.58 -7.87
N LYS A 60 1.70 -7.71 -7.15
CA LYS A 60 0.31 -7.32 -7.35
C LYS A 60 0.19 -6.00 -8.10
N ASP A 61 0.98 -5.80 -9.15
CA ASP A 61 0.98 -4.54 -9.90
C ASP A 61 -0.41 -4.18 -10.44
N ILE A 62 -0.67 -2.88 -10.59
CA ILE A 62 -1.97 -2.39 -11.09
C ILE A 62 -1.84 -2.08 -12.56
N ARG A 63 -2.58 -2.81 -13.40
CA ARG A 63 -2.63 -2.59 -14.83
C ARG A 63 -3.61 -1.46 -15.15
N LEU A 64 -3.19 -0.55 -16.01
CA LEU A 64 -3.94 0.63 -16.48
C LEU A 64 -4.02 0.58 -18.02
N PRO A 65 -4.96 -0.21 -18.58
CA PRO A 65 -4.95 -0.58 -20.00
C PRO A 65 -5.19 0.60 -20.96
N HIS A 66 -5.72 1.71 -20.47
CA HIS A 66 -6.07 2.90 -21.27
C HIS A 66 -5.22 4.14 -20.91
N HIS A 67 -4.19 3.99 -20.07
CA HIS A 67 -3.29 5.09 -19.75
C HIS A 67 -2.07 5.10 -20.69
N THR A 68 -2.13 5.96 -21.71
CA THR A 68 -1.11 6.08 -22.77
C THR A 68 -0.14 7.24 -22.55
N SER A 69 -0.43 8.16 -21.62
CA SER A 69 0.39 9.35 -21.37
C SER A 69 1.78 9.02 -20.82
N VAL A 70 2.73 9.94 -20.97
CA VAL A 70 4.06 9.79 -20.35
C VAL A 70 3.89 10.13 -18.87
N VAL A 71 4.37 9.25 -18.00
CA VAL A 71 4.53 9.57 -16.58
C VAL A 71 6.00 9.90 -16.36
N SER A 72 6.29 11.16 -16.03
CA SER A 72 7.63 11.69 -15.80
C SER A 72 7.97 11.83 -14.32
N HIS A 73 7.39 11.00 -13.46
CA HIS A 73 7.70 11.02 -12.03
C HIS A 73 7.67 9.64 -11.36
N VAL A 74 8.45 9.54 -10.29
CA VAL A 74 8.47 8.42 -9.34
C VAL A 74 8.04 8.97 -7.99
N ALA A 75 7.32 8.15 -7.21
CA ALA A 75 6.92 8.52 -5.86
C ALA A 75 7.53 7.57 -4.83
N VAL A 76 7.94 8.12 -3.69
CA VAL A 76 8.53 7.32 -2.60
C VAL A 76 8.01 7.79 -1.24
N ASP A 77 7.51 6.87 -0.43
CA ASP A 77 7.18 7.06 0.98
C ASP A 77 8.29 6.45 1.83
N ILE A 78 9.11 7.31 2.44
CA ILE A 78 10.26 6.89 3.24
C ILE A 78 9.87 6.91 4.72
N GLY A 79 9.42 5.75 5.21
CA GLY A 79 9.11 5.54 6.62
C GLY A 79 10.34 5.25 7.48
N GLY A 80 10.13 5.05 8.79
CA GLY A 80 11.20 4.75 9.73
C GLY A 80 11.93 3.43 9.45
N SER A 81 11.19 2.41 9.01
CA SER A 81 11.71 1.05 8.78
C SER A 81 11.74 0.64 7.31
N LEU A 82 10.82 1.14 6.50
CA LEU A 82 10.69 0.79 5.07
C LEU A 82 10.48 2.03 4.22
N ALA A 83 11.17 2.11 3.08
CA ALA A 83 10.88 3.00 1.97
C ALA A 83 10.03 2.26 0.93
N LYS A 84 8.91 2.84 0.50
CA LYS A 84 8.01 2.24 -0.50
C LYS A 84 7.97 3.14 -1.70
N LEU A 85 8.19 2.57 -2.86
CA LEU A 85 8.32 3.29 -4.11
C LEU A 85 7.26 2.81 -5.10
N VAL A 86 6.66 3.77 -5.79
CA VAL A 86 5.65 3.57 -6.83
C VAL A 86 6.13 4.28 -8.09
N TYR A 87 6.13 3.55 -9.21
CA TYR A 87 6.52 4.08 -10.50
C TYR A 87 5.69 3.46 -11.62
N PHE A 88 5.56 4.18 -12.73
CA PHE A 88 4.80 3.73 -13.88
C PHE A 88 5.72 3.19 -14.97
N THR A 89 5.33 2.08 -15.59
CA THR A 89 5.98 1.59 -16.81
C THR A 89 4.96 1.41 -17.92
N ARG A 90 5.35 1.79 -19.15
CA ARG A 90 4.58 1.55 -20.37
C ARG A 90 4.85 0.14 -20.85
N GLU A 91 3.80 -0.59 -21.23
CA GLU A 91 3.97 -1.91 -21.86
C GLU A 91 3.74 -1.76 -23.36
N ILE A 92 4.82 -1.89 -24.12
CA ILE A 92 4.80 -1.77 -25.59
C ILE A 92 4.81 -3.18 -26.17
N SER A 93 3.69 -3.91 -26.06
CA SER A 93 3.49 -5.19 -26.77
C SER A 93 2.00 -5.51 -26.97
N SER A 94 1.71 -6.03 -28.16
CA SER A 94 0.44 -6.07 -28.90
C SER A 94 -0.83 -6.48 -28.13
N GLN A 95 -1.69 -5.50 -27.81
CA GLN A 95 -3.17 -5.50 -27.85
C GLN A 95 -3.78 -4.39 -26.94
N SER A 96 -2.98 -3.74 -26.08
CA SER A 96 -3.39 -2.55 -25.33
C SER A 96 -2.20 -1.60 -25.11
N ASP A 97 -2.34 -0.32 -25.49
CA ASP A 97 -1.29 0.71 -25.41
C ASP A 97 -1.13 1.32 -23.99
N GLY A 98 -1.54 0.57 -22.96
CA GLY A 98 -1.56 1.04 -21.57
C GLY A 98 -0.23 0.92 -20.84
N GLY A 99 -0.29 1.02 -19.52
CA GLY A 99 0.86 0.77 -18.66
C GLY A 99 0.47 0.19 -17.32
N ARG A 100 1.42 0.14 -16.40
CA ARG A 100 1.26 -0.47 -15.08
C ARG A 100 1.86 0.41 -14.00
N LEU A 101 1.21 0.48 -12.84
CA LEU A 101 1.82 0.96 -11.60
C LEU A 101 2.54 -0.20 -10.95
N ASN A 102 3.84 -0.01 -10.72
CA ASN A 102 4.73 -0.96 -10.12
C ASN A 102 5.01 -0.56 -8.68
N PHE A 103 5.14 -1.55 -7.82
CA PHE A 103 5.27 -1.37 -6.38
C PHE A 103 6.51 -2.10 -5.86
N ILE A 104 7.37 -1.38 -5.16
CA ILE A 104 8.62 -1.95 -4.61
C ILE A 104 8.90 -1.35 -3.25
N LYS A 105 9.42 -2.16 -2.32
CA LYS A 105 9.81 -1.71 -0.99
C LYS A 105 11.26 -2.06 -0.69
N PHE A 106 11.90 -1.18 0.08
CA PHE A 106 13.28 -1.27 0.53
C PHE A 106 13.31 -1.11 2.04
N GLU A 107 14.22 -1.81 2.71
CA GLU A 107 14.57 -1.49 4.09
C GLU A 107 15.17 -0.08 4.17
N THR A 108 14.67 0.76 5.09
CA THR A 108 15.16 2.15 5.22
C THR A 108 16.63 2.21 5.62
N GLU A 109 17.15 1.18 6.28
CA GLU A 109 18.59 1.05 6.57
C GLU A 109 19.43 0.94 5.29
N ARG A 110 18.85 0.37 4.22
CA ARG A 110 19.46 0.19 2.91
C ARG A 110 18.97 1.23 1.89
N ILE A 111 18.71 2.46 2.35
CA ILE A 111 18.13 3.52 1.51
C ILE A 111 18.94 3.79 0.23
N ASP A 112 20.26 3.54 0.24
CA ASP A 112 21.11 3.65 -0.95
C ASP A 112 20.62 2.80 -2.12
N ARG A 113 20.09 1.61 -1.86
CA ARG A 113 19.51 0.73 -2.89
C ARG A 113 18.27 1.35 -3.53
N CYS A 114 17.43 1.99 -2.73
CA CYS A 114 16.28 2.72 -3.25
C CYS A 114 16.71 3.88 -4.16
N ILE A 115 17.74 4.64 -3.76
CA ILE A 115 18.27 5.76 -4.53
C ILE A 115 18.93 5.26 -5.83
N GLU A 116 19.71 4.18 -5.77
CA GLU A 116 20.29 3.52 -6.95
C GLU A 116 19.21 3.06 -7.93
N PHE A 117 18.12 2.48 -7.43
CA PHE A 117 17.00 2.07 -8.25
C PHE A 117 16.29 3.25 -8.94
N ILE A 118 16.05 4.35 -8.22
CA ILE A 118 15.49 5.57 -8.83
C ILE A 118 16.42 6.12 -9.91
N LYS A 119 17.74 6.04 -9.69
CA LYS A 119 18.73 6.46 -10.69
C LYS A 119 18.66 5.60 -11.95
N GLN A 120 18.48 4.28 -11.83
CA GLN A 120 18.25 3.40 -12.98
C GLN A 120 16.96 3.77 -13.72
N LEU A 121 15.86 4.03 -13.00
CA LEU A 121 14.61 4.50 -13.62
C LEU A 121 14.78 5.81 -14.39
N LYS A 122 15.61 6.72 -13.88
CA LYS A 122 15.97 7.97 -14.58
C LYS A 122 16.71 7.70 -15.88
N GLU A 123 17.75 6.87 -15.85
CA GLU A 123 18.55 6.52 -17.03
C GLU A 123 17.70 5.82 -18.09
N ASP A 124 16.78 4.94 -17.68
CA ASP A 124 15.84 4.27 -18.57
C ASP A 124 14.82 5.25 -19.19
N HIS A 125 14.31 6.20 -18.41
CA HIS A 125 13.40 7.25 -18.89
C HIS A 125 14.08 8.15 -19.94
N GLU A 126 15.32 8.58 -19.69
CA GLU A 126 16.13 9.37 -20.63
C GLU A 126 16.38 8.61 -21.93
N ARG A 127 16.70 7.31 -21.85
CA ARG A 127 16.92 6.45 -23.02
C ARG A 127 15.67 6.30 -23.88
N LEU A 128 14.49 6.20 -23.26
CA LEU A 128 13.22 5.97 -23.95
C LEU A 128 12.60 7.24 -24.54
N ASN A 129 12.77 8.40 -23.89
CA ASN A 129 12.05 9.64 -24.23
C ASN A 129 12.93 10.76 -24.79
N GLY A 130 14.26 10.61 -24.82
CA GLY A 130 15.17 11.65 -25.32
C GLY A 130 15.34 12.83 -24.34
N SER A 131 15.97 13.92 -24.79
CA SER A 131 16.58 14.92 -23.89
C SER A 131 15.73 16.12 -23.45
N VAL A 132 14.52 16.41 -23.97
CA VAL A 132 13.64 17.51 -23.46
C VAL A 132 12.17 17.39 -23.97
N PRO A 133 11.11 17.68 -23.16
CA PRO A 133 10.93 17.58 -21.70
C PRO A 133 9.83 16.55 -21.34
N ASP A 134 9.84 15.84 -20.21
CA ASP A 134 10.12 16.29 -18.85
C ASP A 134 11.24 15.50 -18.16
N GLU A 135 12.11 16.20 -17.43
CA GLU A 135 13.05 15.57 -16.49
C GLU A 135 12.28 14.76 -15.44
N LEU A 136 12.77 13.55 -15.14
CA LEU A 136 12.12 12.68 -14.15
C LEU A 136 12.07 13.39 -12.79
N CYS A 137 10.88 13.62 -12.24
CA CYS A 137 10.69 14.19 -10.92
C CYS A 137 10.54 13.08 -9.86
N VAL A 138 11.07 13.29 -8.66
CA VAL A 138 10.75 12.43 -7.50
C VAL A 138 9.83 13.17 -6.56
N VAL A 139 8.71 12.53 -6.17
CA VAL A 139 7.81 13.03 -5.14
C VAL A 139 7.99 12.16 -3.90
N ALA A 140 8.58 12.74 -2.86
CA ALA A 140 8.88 12.04 -1.61
C ALA A 140 7.89 12.43 -0.51
N THR A 141 7.45 11.45 0.28
CA THR A 141 6.64 11.66 1.49
C THR A 141 7.18 10.83 2.66
N GLY A 142 6.54 10.95 3.82
CA GLY A 142 7.00 10.33 5.07
C GLY A 142 8.15 11.09 5.74
N GLY A 143 8.43 10.78 7.00
CA GLY A 143 9.51 11.45 7.75
C GLY A 143 10.90 11.37 7.09
N GLY A 144 11.18 10.30 6.34
CA GLY A 144 12.43 10.12 5.61
C GLY A 144 12.59 11.04 4.41
N ALA A 145 11.51 11.61 3.85
CA ALA A 145 11.59 12.62 2.79
C ALA A 145 12.32 13.89 3.25
N TYR A 146 12.32 14.18 4.55
CA TYR A 146 13.10 15.27 5.14
C TYR A 146 14.52 14.80 5.46
N LYS A 147 14.66 13.64 6.12
CA LYS A 147 15.95 13.10 6.56
C LYS A 147 16.94 12.84 5.41
N TYR A 148 16.44 12.35 4.27
CA TYR A 148 17.27 11.95 3.12
C TYR A 148 17.16 12.93 1.95
N TYR A 149 16.59 14.11 2.15
CA TYR A 149 16.37 15.09 1.08
C TYR A 149 17.65 15.46 0.34
N ASP A 150 18.70 15.86 1.08
CA ASP A 150 19.96 16.30 0.48
C ASP A 150 20.63 15.15 -0.27
N LYS A 151 20.63 13.94 0.31
CA LYS A 151 21.17 12.73 -0.32
C LYS A 151 20.46 12.39 -1.64
N LEU A 152 19.13 12.44 -1.67
CA LEU A 152 18.32 12.25 -2.89
C LEU A 152 18.70 13.29 -3.94
N LYS A 153 18.74 14.57 -3.55
CA LYS A 153 19.01 15.70 -4.44
C LYS A 153 20.42 15.64 -5.04
N GLU A 154 21.43 15.37 -4.22
CA GLU A 154 22.83 15.29 -4.64
C GLU A 154 23.10 14.10 -5.57
N THR A 155 22.49 12.95 -5.27
CA THR A 155 22.73 11.70 -6.01
C THR A 155 21.96 11.65 -7.33
N LEU A 156 20.66 12.00 -7.31
CA LEU A 156 19.79 11.86 -8.47
C LEU A 156 19.90 13.05 -9.43
N LYS A 157 20.22 14.25 -8.92
CA LYS A 157 20.27 15.49 -9.68
C LYS A 157 18.99 15.70 -10.50
N VAL A 158 17.85 15.58 -9.83
CA VAL A 158 16.50 15.83 -10.36
C VAL A 158 15.69 16.66 -9.37
N ASP A 159 14.54 17.16 -9.81
CA ASP A 159 13.59 17.82 -8.92
C ASP A 159 13.04 16.83 -7.88
N ILE A 160 13.25 17.16 -6.61
CA ILE A 160 12.71 16.42 -5.47
C ILE A 160 11.62 17.28 -4.81
N LEU A 161 10.36 16.86 -4.96
CA LEU A 161 9.22 17.43 -4.27
C LEU A 161 8.96 16.68 -2.96
N ARG A 162 8.54 17.40 -1.93
CA ARG A 162 8.14 16.80 -0.65
C ARG A 162 6.66 17.04 -0.42
N GLU A 163 5.94 15.99 -0.06
CA GLU A 163 4.52 16.03 0.25
C GLU A 163 4.26 15.59 1.70
N ASP A 164 3.20 16.14 2.29
CA ASP A 164 2.77 15.76 3.65
C ASP A 164 2.36 14.28 3.72
N GLU A 165 2.81 13.60 4.78
CA GLU A 165 2.59 12.16 4.97
C GLU A 165 1.10 11.83 5.12
N MET A 166 0.37 12.63 5.91
CA MET A 166 -1.03 12.36 6.18
C MET A 166 -1.89 12.60 4.95
N ASP A 167 -1.66 13.72 4.25
CA ASP A 167 -2.33 14.00 2.98
C ASP A 167 -2.12 12.87 1.97
N CYS A 168 -0.88 12.39 1.83
CA CYS A 168 -0.54 11.31 0.91
C CYS A 168 -1.24 10.00 1.30
N LEU A 169 -1.23 9.62 2.58
CA LEU A 169 -1.95 8.44 3.08
C LEU A 169 -3.44 8.49 2.73
N ILE A 170 -4.10 9.63 2.96
CA ILE A 170 -5.53 9.78 2.67
C ILE A 170 -5.80 9.81 1.16
N THR A 171 -4.96 10.49 0.38
CA THR A 171 -5.09 10.53 -1.08
C THR A 171 -4.97 9.13 -1.68
N GLY A 172 -3.96 8.36 -1.27
CA GLY A 172 -3.76 7.00 -1.76
C GLY A 172 -4.85 6.03 -1.32
N LEU A 173 -5.31 6.13 -0.06
CA LEU A 173 -6.42 5.31 0.43
C LEU A 173 -7.72 5.60 -0.33
N ASN A 174 -8.06 6.88 -0.54
CA ASN A 174 -9.25 7.25 -1.29
C ASN A 174 -9.20 6.70 -2.73
N PHE A 175 -8.04 6.83 -3.40
CA PHE A 175 -7.85 6.26 -4.73
C PHE A 175 -8.13 4.75 -4.76
N PHE A 176 -7.61 4.00 -3.79
CA PHE A 176 -7.85 2.57 -3.70
C PHE A 176 -9.31 2.22 -3.43
N ILE A 177 -9.99 3.01 -2.60
CA ILE A 177 -11.40 2.79 -2.29
C ILE A 177 -12.31 3.13 -3.48
N THR A 178 -12.00 4.17 -4.26
CA THR A 178 -12.92 4.69 -5.28
C THR A 178 -12.60 4.24 -6.70
N GLU A 179 -11.33 3.95 -7.01
CA GLU A 179 -10.88 3.75 -8.39
C GLU A 179 -10.43 2.32 -8.71
N ILE A 180 -9.95 1.55 -7.73
CA ILE A 180 -9.31 0.25 -7.98
C ILE A 180 -10.24 -0.91 -7.56
N PRO A 181 -10.75 -1.69 -8.53
CA PRO A 181 -11.54 -2.89 -8.22
C PRO A 181 -10.73 -3.94 -7.48
N ASN A 182 -11.40 -4.75 -6.65
CA ASN A 182 -10.80 -5.86 -5.89
C ASN A 182 -9.61 -5.46 -5.00
N GLU A 183 -9.52 -4.19 -4.59
CA GLU A 183 -8.46 -3.69 -3.72
C GLU A 183 -8.81 -3.80 -2.24
N VAL A 184 -10.02 -3.32 -1.90
CA VAL A 184 -10.51 -3.27 -0.53
C VAL A 184 -11.30 -4.53 -0.22
N PHE A 185 -11.02 -5.17 0.91
CA PHE A 185 -11.76 -6.35 1.34
C PHE A 185 -11.97 -6.41 2.84
N SER A 186 -12.96 -7.18 3.27
CA SER A 186 -13.10 -7.61 4.67
C SER A 186 -12.65 -9.06 4.82
N TYR A 187 -12.18 -9.42 6.01
CA TYR A 187 -11.63 -10.74 6.28
C TYR A 187 -12.32 -11.41 7.47
N SER A 188 -12.68 -12.69 7.30
CA SER A 188 -13.03 -13.62 8.38
C SER A 188 -12.59 -15.03 8.00
N GLU A 189 -12.45 -15.93 8.98
CA GLU A 189 -12.11 -17.34 8.71
C GLU A 189 -13.16 -18.05 7.84
N THR A 190 -14.44 -17.66 7.96
CA THR A 190 -15.55 -18.27 7.20
C THR A 190 -15.70 -17.71 5.79
N GLU A 191 -15.29 -16.47 5.57
CA GLU A 191 -15.37 -15.77 4.29
C GLU A 191 -14.04 -15.06 4.05
N PRO A 192 -13.02 -15.78 3.53
CA PRO A 192 -11.72 -15.21 3.23
C PRO A 192 -11.85 -14.18 2.10
N MET A 193 -11.35 -12.96 2.32
CA MET A 193 -11.28 -11.87 1.33
C MET A 193 -12.60 -11.55 0.61
N LYS A 194 -13.60 -11.06 1.36
CA LYS A 194 -14.81 -10.50 0.76
C LYS A 194 -14.54 -9.08 0.25
N PHE A 195 -14.38 -8.92 -1.06
CA PHE A 195 -14.11 -7.63 -1.70
C PHE A 195 -15.29 -6.66 -1.57
N ALA A 196 -14.96 -5.38 -1.39
CA ALA A 196 -15.89 -4.27 -1.47
C ALA A 196 -15.78 -3.63 -2.85
N GLU A 197 -16.93 -3.34 -3.46
CA GLU A 197 -16.97 -2.61 -4.72
C GLU A 197 -16.52 -1.16 -4.51
N PRO A 198 -15.86 -0.55 -5.52
CA PRO A 198 -15.50 0.86 -5.46
C PRO A 198 -16.74 1.73 -5.26
N ASN A 199 -16.68 2.65 -4.29
CA ASN A 199 -17.83 3.47 -3.90
C ASN A 199 -17.40 4.90 -3.59
N GLY A 200 -18.07 5.91 -4.16
CA GLY A 200 -17.78 7.33 -3.89
C GLY A 200 -18.27 7.84 -2.53
N SER A 201 -19.15 7.11 -1.84
CA SER A 201 -19.74 7.50 -0.55
C SER A 201 -19.12 6.73 0.63
N VAL A 202 -17.82 6.92 0.86
CA VAL A 202 -17.07 6.16 1.88
C VAL A 202 -16.89 6.89 3.21
N TYR A 203 -17.22 8.18 3.24
CA TYR A 203 -17.05 9.00 4.42
C TYR A 203 -18.25 8.91 5.37
N PRO A 204 -18.04 9.09 6.69
CA PRO A 204 -16.74 9.18 7.35
C PRO A 204 -16.15 7.80 7.66
N TYR A 205 -14.83 7.70 7.70
CA TYR A 205 -14.13 6.47 8.07
C TYR A 205 -12.92 6.74 8.98
N LEU A 206 -12.41 5.68 9.61
CA LEU A 206 -11.17 5.69 10.38
C LEU A 206 -10.08 4.96 9.57
N LEU A 207 -8.97 5.63 9.27
CA LEU A 207 -7.74 4.96 8.84
C LEU A 207 -6.89 4.64 10.07
N VAL A 208 -6.51 3.38 10.23
CA VAL A 208 -5.56 2.89 11.23
C VAL A 208 -4.30 2.46 10.47
N ASN A 209 -3.33 3.37 10.37
CA ASN A 209 -2.08 3.11 9.66
C ASN A 209 -1.05 2.49 10.62
N ILE A 210 -0.73 1.22 10.43
CA ILE A 210 0.17 0.43 11.28
C ILE A 210 1.55 0.31 10.63
N GLY A 211 2.46 1.19 11.05
CA GLY A 211 3.88 1.17 10.69
C GLY A 211 4.76 0.78 11.89
N SER A 212 5.88 1.49 12.07
CA SER A 212 6.73 1.32 13.27
C SER A 212 5.94 1.63 14.54
N GLY A 213 5.15 2.71 14.53
CA GLY A 213 4.06 2.98 15.47
C GLY A 213 2.70 2.91 14.77
N VAL A 214 1.64 3.45 15.38
CA VAL A 214 0.28 3.46 14.82
C VAL A 214 -0.29 4.86 14.84
N SER A 215 -0.81 5.31 13.70
CA SER A 215 -1.55 6.55 13.56
C SER A 215 -3.00 6.27 13.20
N MET A 216 -3.93 6.95 13.88
CA MET A 216 -5.36 6.81 13.65
C MET A 216 -5.92 8.14 13.17
N ILE A 217 -6.47 8.14 11.96
CA ILE A 217 -6.88 9.34 11.24
C ILE A 217 -8.37 9.22 10.93
N LYS A 218 -9.16 10.16 11.47
CA LYS A 218 -10.56 10.31 11.06
C LYS A 218 -10.58 11.05 9.74
N VAL A 219 -11.29 10.50 8.76
CA VAL A 219 -11.50 11.13 7.46
C VAL A 219 -12.99 11.39 7.29
N SER A 220 -13.35 12.66 7.19
CA SER A 220 -14.74 13.14 7.06
C SER A 220 -15.07 13.53 5.61
N GLY A 221 -14.06 13.78 4.79
CA GLY A 221 -14.17 14.06 3.37
C GLY A 221 -12.81 14.04 2.68
N PRO A 222 -12.76 14.25 1.34
CA PRO A 222 -11.53 14.11 0.55
C PRO A 222 -10.34 14.96 1.02
N LYS A 223 -10.61 16.13 1.61
CA LYS A 223 -9.62 17.06 2.15
C LYS A 223 -9.87 17.41 3.62
N GLU A 224 -10.74 16.65 4.28
CA GLU A 224 -11.13 16.88 5.66
C GLU A 224 -10.77 15.66 6.50
N PHE A 225 -9.59 15.71 7.10
CA PHE A 225 -9.10 14.66 7.96
C PHE A 225 -8.27 15.20 9.11
N GLN A 226 -8.21 14.43 10.19
CA GLN A 226 -7.46 14.78 11.37
C GLN A 226 -6.95 13.51 12.07
N ARG A 227 -5.73 13.58 12.60
CA ARG A 227 -5.22 12.52 13.47
C ARG A 227 -5.94 12.58 14.82
N VAL A 228 -6.74 11.55 15.11
CA VAL A 228 -7.56 11.44 16.33
C VAL A 228 -6.90 10.62 17.43
N GLY A 229 -5.90 9.81 17.08
CA GLY A 229 -5.21 8.97 18.03
C GLY A 229 -4.01 8.25 17.44
N GLY A 230 -3.46 7.35 18.25
CA GLY A 230 -2.36 6.48 17.88
C GLY A 230 -1.81 5.75 19.09
N THR A 231 -0.87 4.84 18.84
CA THR A 231 -0.11 4.14 19.86
C THR A 231 1.31 3.93 19.39
N HIS A 232 2.27 3.92 20.32
CA HIS A 232 3.66 3.58 20.02
C HIS A 232 3.86 2.05 19.90
N LEU A 233 2.88 1.26 20.37
CA LEU A 233 2.85 -0.20 20.28
C LEU A 233 2.40 -0.65 18.89
N GLY A 234 3.25 -0.43 17.89
CA GLY A 234 3.04 -0.83 16.50
C GLY A 234 3.95 -1.98 16.07
N GLY A 235 4.18 -2.10 14.75
CA GLY A 235 5.02 -3.14 14.18
C GLY A 235 6.49 -3.05 14.61
N GLY A 236 7.00 -1.85 14.90
CA GLY A 236 8.35 -1.68 15.43
C GLY A 236 8.51 -2.22 16.85
N THR A 237 7.44 -2.20 17.65
CA THR A 237 7.44 -2.82 18.99
C THR A 237 7.45 -4.34 18.88
N PHE A 238 6.60 -4.90 18.01
CA PHE A 238 6.62 -6.35 17.73
C PHE A 238 8.01 -6.79 17.26
N TRP A 239 8.53 -6.14 16.22
CA TRP A 239 9.84 -6.46 15.65
C TRP A 239 10.97 -6.35 16.69
N GLY A 240 11.07 -5.22 17.38
CA GLY A 240 12.15 -5.00 18.35
C GLY A 240 12.15 -6.00 19.50
N LEU A 241 10.97 -6.30 20.07
CA LEU A 241 10.85 -7.29 21.13
C LEU A 241 11.12 -8.71 20.62
N MET A 242 10.63 -9.07 19.43
CA MET A 242 10.90 -10.38 18.85
C MET A 242 12.38 -10.61 18.55
N ALA A 243 13.08 -9.59 18.06
CA ALA A 243 14.52 -9.64 17.86
C ALA A 243 15.25 -9.90 19.18
N LEU A 244 14.87 -9.22 20.26
CA LEU A 244 15.44 -9.44 21.60
C LEU A 244 15.12 -10.83 22.18
N LEU A 245 13.90 -11.32 21.96
CA LEU A 245 13.42 -12.57 22.56
C LEU A 245 13.87 -13.83 21.81
N THR A 246 14.07 -13.74 20.49
CA THR A 246 14.30 -14.92 19.64
C THR A 246 15.56 -14.85 18.79
N GLY A 247 16.18 -13.68 18.67
CA GLY A 247 17.32 -13.45 17.78
C GLY A 247 16.96 -13.39 16.29
N ALA A 248 15.68 -13.47 15.92
CA ALA A 248 15.25 -13.33 14.54
C ALA A 248 15.55 -11.93 13.99
N THR A 249 15.97 -11.86 12.73
CA THR A 249 16.40 -10.62 12.08
C THR A 249 15.36 -10.05 11.12
N THR A 250 14.52 -10.92 10.52
CA THR A 250 13.51 -10.50 9.55
C THR A 250 12.09 -10.54 10.13
N PHE A 251 11.25 -9.62 9.68
CA PHE A 251 9.84 -9.57 10.09
C PHE A 251 9.06 -10.79 9.60
N ASP A 252 9.40 -11.33 8.42
CA ASP A 252 8.72 -12.50 7.85
C ASP A 252 9.01 -13.78 8.64
N ASP A 253 10.25 -13.96 9.13
CA ASP A 253 10.57 -15.06 10.04
C ASP A 253 9.76 -14.99 11.33
N MET A 254 9.56 -13.77 11.87
CA MET A 254 8.78 -13.55 13.09
C MET A 254 7.30 -13.90 12.89
N LEU A 255 6.71 -13.52 11.76
CA LEU A 255 5.35 -13.93 11.42
C LEU A 255 5.26 -15.45 11.21
N ALA A 256 6.22 -16.04 10.50
CA ALA A 256 6.26 -17.48 10.26
C ALA A 256 6.48 -18.31 11.55
N MET A 257 7.12 -17.73 12.57
CA MET A 257 7.18 -18.31 13.92
C MET A 257 5.82 -18.19 14.62
N ALA A 258 5.17 -17.03 14.55
CA ALA A 258 3.86 -16.82 15.14
C ALA A 258 2.82 -17.79 14.59
N ASP A 259 2.83 -18.07 13.29
CA ASP A 259 1.92 -19.02 12.63
C ASP A 259 1.93 -20.42 13.23
N ARG A 260 3.11 -20.86 13.68
CA ARG A 260 3.34 -22.21 14.24
C ARG A 260 3.25 -22.25 15.77
N GLY A 261 3.13 -21.10 16.42
CA GLY A 261 3.11 -21.01 17.88
C GLY A 261 1.75 -21.30 18.52
N ASP A 262 1.79 -21.67 19.79
CA ASP A 262 0.62 -21.69 20.68
C ASP A 262 0.89 -20.73 21.85
N ASN A 263 0.10 -19.66 21.94
CA ASN A 263 0.28 -18.68 23.01
C ASN A 263 -0.15 -19.21 24.39
N SER A 264 -0.88 -20.32 24.48
CA SER A 264 -1.44 -20.83 25.72
C SER A 264 -0.39 -21.20 26.78
N GLY A 265 0.84 -21.54 26.37
CA GLY A 265 1.97 -21.81 27.27
C GLY A 265 2.60 -20.55 27.88
N VAL A 266 2.37 -19.38 27.28
CA VAL A 266 3.01 -18.10 27.63
C VAL A 266 2.00 -17.15 28.28
N ASP A 267 0.78 -17.09 27.73
CA ASP A 267 -0.28 -16.20 28.18
C ASP A 267 -1.11 -16.79 29.30
N MET A 268 -1.57 -15.93 30.20
CA MET A 268 -2.64 -16.26 31.13
C MET A 268 -3.98 -16.06 30.43
N LEU A 269 -4.76 -17.11 30.30
CA LEU A 269 -6.11 -17.09 29.71
C LEU A 269 -7.17 -16.95 30.81
N VAL A 270 -8.39 -16.56 30.42
CA VAL A 270 -9.55 -16.51 31.33
C VAL A 270 -9.79 -17.87 31.99
N GLY A 271 -9.63 -18.97 31.24
CA GLY A 271 -9.76 -20.33 31.77
C GLY A 271 -8.73 -20.68 32.83
N ASP A 272 -7.52 -20.12 32.78
CA ASP A 272 -6.50 -20.34 33.82
C ASP A 272 -6.88 -19.68 35.16
N ILE A 273 -7.71 -18.64 35.12
CA ILE A 273 -8.16 -17.88 36.31
C ILE A 273 -9.48 -18.46 36.84
N TYR A 274 -10.45 -18.71 35.96
CA TYR A 274 -11.81 -19.07 36.33
C TYR A 274 -12.14 -20.56 36.16
N GLY A 275 -11.29 -21.34 35.48
CA GLY A 275 -11.55 -22.75 35.14
C GLY A 275 -12.61 -22.96 34.05
N MET A 276 -13.28 -21.90 33.60
CA MET A 276 -14.40 -21.92 32.66
C MET A 276 -14.56 -20.56 31.97
N ASP A 277 -15.51 -20.45 31.05
CA ASP A 277 -15.91 -19.19 30.44
C ASP A 277 -16.43 -18.21 31.51
N TYR A 278 -16.07 -16.93 31.39
CA TYR A 278 -16.59 -15.87 32.24
C TYR A 278 -17.83 -15.22 31.62
N ASN A 279 -18.94 -15.96 31.66
CA ASN A 279 -20.20 -15.63 30.99
C ASN A 279 -20.82 -14.29 31.42
N LYS A 280 -20.56 -13.80 32.64
CA LYS A 280 -21.13 -12.55 33.14
C LYS A 280 -20.78 -11.34 32.27
N ILE A 281 -19.62 -11.37 31.63
CA ILE A 281 -19.13 -10.30 30.74
C ILE A 281 -18.81 -10.82 29.32
N GLY A 282 -19.23 -12.06 29.01
CA GLY A 282 -19.10 -12.64 27.67
C GLY A 282 -17.68 -13.02 27.24
N LEU A 283 -16.76 -13.29 28.18
CA LEU A 283 -15.41 -13.73 27.85
C LEU A 283 -15.31 -15.26 27.81
N LYS A 284 -14.82 -15.81 26.70
CA LYS A 284 -14.50 -17.23 26.57
C LYS A 284 -13.28 -17.60 27.41
N SER A 285 -13.20 -18.85 27.85
CA SER A 285 -12.05 -19.42 28.58
C SER A 285 -10.73 -19.30 27.80
N THR A 286 -10.78 -19.30 26.47
CA THR A 286 -9.62 -19.12 25.59
C THR A 286 -9.19 -17.67 25.41
N ALA A 287 -9.95 -16.69 25.92
CA ALA A 287 -9.58 -15.29 25.82
C ALA A 287 -8.33 -15.00 26.67
N ILE A 288 -7.41 -14.20 26.13
CA ILE A 288 -6.21 -13.78 26.84
C ILE A 288 -6.62 -12.80 27.94
N ALA A 289 -6.30 -13.13 29.19
CA ALA A 289 -6.50 -12.26 30.35
C ALA A 289 -5.24 -11.44 30.66
N SER A 290 -4.07 -12.06 30.53
CA SER A 290 -2.77 -11.37 30.69
C SER A 290 -1.73 -11.95 29.75
N THR A 291 -1.34 -11.16 28.76
CA THR A 291 -0.21 -11.44 27.87
C THR A 291 1.07 -11.73 28.67
N PHE A 292 1.79 -12.80 28.33
CA PHE A 292 3.00 -13.29 29.03
C PHE A 292 2.79 -13.58 30.54
N GLY A 293 1.54 -13.67 31.00
CA GLY A 293 1.21 -13.78 32.43
C GLY A 293 1.68 -15.07 33.10
N LYS A 294 1.99 -16.13 32.35
CA LYS A 294 2.51 -17.39 32.91
C LYS A 294 4.03 -17.37 33.13
N VAL A 295 4.76 -16.50 32.42
CA VAL A 295 6.23 -16.54 32.36
C VAL A 295 6.87 -16.43 33.74
N LEU A 296 6.50 -15.41 34.52
CA LEU A 296 7.08 -15.18 35.85
C LEU A 296 6.73 -16.31 36.83
N LYS A 297 5.49 -16.80 36.78
CA LYS A 297 5.01 -17.88 37.65
C LYS A 297 5.78 -19.17 37.38
N LEU A 298 5.91 -19.55 36.11
CA LEU A 298 6.59 -20.78 35.72
C LEU A 298 8.09 -20.73 36.03
N LYS A 299 8.76 -19.58 35.82
CA LYS A 299 10.16 -19.40 36.22
C LYS A 299 10.36 -19.58 37.72
N ARG A 300 9.58 -18.89 38.55
CA ARG A 300 9.67 -19.04 40.01
C ARG A 300 9.38 -20.46 40.50
N SER A 301 8.38 -21.12 39.92
CA SER A 301 8.07 -22.51 40.28
C SER A 301 9.17 -23.49 39.87
N ALA A 302 10.00 -23.17 38.88
CA ALA A 302 11.17 -23.98 38.53
C ALA A 302 12.35 -23.69 39.45
N GLU A 303 12.61 -22.42 39.76
CA GLU A 303 13.61 -22.01 40.76
C GLU A 303 13.35 -22.68 42.12
N GLN A 304 12.11 -22.66 42.60
CA GLN A 304 11.72 -23.31 43.86
C GLN A 304 11.90 -24.83 43.83
N ARG A 305 11.58 -25.49 42.72
CA ARG A 305 11.78 -26.94 42.57
C ARG A 305 13.26 -27.31 42.58
N ALA A 306 14.11 -26.47 42.01
CA ALA A 306 15.57 -26.65 42.07
C ALA A 306 16.12 -26.42 43.50
N GLU A 307 15.52 -25.51 44.29
CA GLU A 307 15.92 -25.24 45.68
C GLU A 307 15.42 -26.29 46.68
N ASP A 308 14.21 -26.83 46.51
CA ASP A 308 13.55 -27.74 47.47
C ASP A 308 14.06 -29.20 47.39
N GLY A 309 14.93 -29.53 46.43
CA GLY A 309 15.59 -30.84 46.33
C GLY A 309 14.62 -32.02 46.13
N SER A 310 13.40 -31.78 45.65
CA SER A 310 12.37 -32.82 45.48
C SER A 310 12.66 -33.81 44.35
N ASP A 311 13.66 -33.54 43.50
CA ASP A 311 14.25 -34.51 42.58
C ASP A 311 15.50 -35.13 43.23
N LEU A 312 15.30 -36.05 44.18
CA LEU A 312 16.37 -36.85 44.78
C LEU A 312 16.94 -37.93 43.82
N GLY A 313 16.94 -37.67 42.52
CA GLY A 313 17.36 -38.62 41.48
C GLY A 313 18.00 -38.02 40.23
N GLU A 314 17.94 -36.70 40.03
CA GLU A 314 18.57 -36.01 38.90
C GLU A 314 19.50 -34.91 39.46
N ASP A 315 20.71 -34.80 38.91
CA ASP A 315 21.67 -33.78 39.33
C ASP A 315 21.04 -32.37 39.16
N PRO A 316 21.33 -31.39 40.03
CA PRO A 316 20.84 -30.01 39.85
C PRO A 316 21.27 -29.37 38.53
N GLU A 317 22.28 -29.93 37.84
CA GLU A 317 22.68 -29.55 36.48
C GLU A 317 21.77 -30.13 35.37
N ASP A 318 20.92 -31.13 35.68
CA ASP A 318 20.07 -31.85 34.71
C ASP A 318 18.62 -31.35 34.68
N THR A 319 18.16 -30.49 35.59
CA THR A 319 16.79 -29.95 35.51
C THR A 319 16.73 -28.89 34.39
N PRO A 320 16.03 -29.15 33.27
CA PRO A 320 16.07 -28.22 32.14
C PRO A 320 15.42 -26.89 32.55
N PRO A 321 16.03 -25.74 32.19
CA PRO A 321 15.44 -24.44 32.45
C PRO A 321 14.06 -24.37 31.80
N VAL A 322 13.11 -23.67 32.43
CA VAL A 322 11.81 -23.40 31.81
C VAL A 322 12.05 -22.57 30.55
N GLN A 323 11.97 -23.27 29.42
CA GLN A 323 12.21 -22.70 28.11
C GLN A 323 10.88 -22.47 27.43
N PHE A 324 10.66 -21.24 26.98
CA PHE A 324 9.50 -20.88 26.18
C PHE A 324 9.86 -20.98 24.71
N SER A 325 9.02 -21.65 23.93
CA SER A 325 9.21 -21.72 22.49
C SER A 325 9.20 -20.32 21.88
N HIS A 326 10.14 -20.07 20.96
CA HIS A 326 10.18 -18.82 20.20
C HIS A 326 8.88 -18.62 19.39
N ALA A 327 8.27 -19.71 18.91
CA ALA A 327 7.00 -19.68 18.19
C ALA A 327 5.85 -19.21 19.12
N ASP A 328 5.79 -19.73 20.34
CA ASP A 328 4.74 -19.39 21.31
C ASP A 328 4.85 -17.93 21.77
N MET A 329 6.07 -17.46 22.01
CA MET A 329 6.34 -16.04 22.30
C MET A 329 5.98 -15.14 21.12
N SER A 330 6.30 -15.56 19.89
CA SER A 330 5.90 -14.85 18.67
C SER A 330 4.38 -14.73 18.55
N ARG A 331 3.66 -15.84 18.74
CA ARG A 331 2.19 -15.88 18.69
C ARG A 331 1.57 -14.98 19.76
N SER A 332 2.02 -15.10 21.01
CA SER A 332 1.55 -14.28 22.13
C SER A 332 1.75 -12.79 21.86
N LEU A 333 2.95 -12.39 21.43
CA LEU A 333 3.24 -10.99 21.18
C LEU A 333 2.49 -10.42 19.97
N LEU A 334 2.33 -11.22 18.90
CA LEU A 334 1.53 -10.83 17.74
C LEU A 334 0.07 -10.56 18.15
N PHE A 335 -0.51 -11.43 18.98
CA PHE A 335 -1.85 -11.22 19.53
C PHE A 335 -1.91 -9.99 20.44
N ALA A 336 -0.92 -9.78 21.29
CA ALA A 336 -0.89 -8.64 22.21
C ALA A 336 -0.94 -7.31 21.44
N ILE A 337 -0.08 -7.15 20.43
CA ILE A 337 -0.01 -5.95 19.61
C ILE A 337 -1.28 -5.81 18.77
N SER A 338 -1.73 -6.86 18.09
CA SER A 338 -2.91 -6.81 17.22
C SER A 338 -4.20 -6.53 18.01
N ASN A 339 -4.41 -7.18 19.15
CA ASN A 339 -5.58 -6.92 20.01
C ASN A 339 -5.55 -5.51 20.60
N ASN A 340 -4.37 -5.02 21.02
CA ASN A 340 -4.26 -3.66 21.54
C ASN A 340 -4.60 -2.62 20.47
N ILE A 341 -4.08 -2.79 19.25
CA ILE A 341 -4.41 -1.92 18.11
C ILE A 341 -5.91 -1.99 17.80
N GLY A 342 -6.49 -3.19 17.71
CA GLY A 342 -7.90 -3.39 17.45
C GLY A 342 -8.81 -2.74 18.50
N GLN A 343 -8.46 -2.86 19.78
CA GLN A 343 -9.22 -2.24 20.87
C GLN A 343 -9.15 -0.70 20.82
N ILE A 344 -7.97 -0.12 20.62
CA ILE A 344 -7.83 1.34 20.52
C ILE A 344 -8.56 1.85 19.27
N ALA A 345 -8.48 1.14 18.15
CA ALA A 345 -9.21 1.47 16.92
C ALA A 345 -10.72 1.44 17.15
N TYR A 346 -11.23 0.43 17.85
CA TYR A 346 -12.63 0.37 18.28
C TYR A 346 -13.00 1.60 19.15
N LEU A 347 -12.24 1.90 20.20
CA LEU A 347 -12.53 3.03 21.09
C LEU A 347 -12.52 4.38 20.35
N GLN A 348 -11.58 4.58 19.42
CA GLN A 348 -11.54 5.78 18.58
C GLN A 348 -12.73 5.85 17.63
N SER A 349 -13.09 4.72 17.01
CA SER A 349 -14.27 4.65 16.14
C SER A 349 -15.59 4.85 16.91
N GLU A 350 -15.68 4.46 18.18
CA GLU A 350 -16.83 4.76 19.04
C GLU A 350 -16.90 6.25 19.36
N LYS A 351 -15.80 6.82 19.87
CA LYS A 351 -15.71 8.23 20.23
C LYS A 351 -16.08 9.17 19.08
N HIS A 352 -15.76 8.76 17.86
CA HIS A 352 -15.95 9.56 16.65
C HIS A 352 -17.13 9.09 15.77
N GLU A 353 -17.93 8.12 16.24
CA GLU A 353 -19.12 7.60 15.57
C GLU A 353 -18.84 7.04 14.15
N LEU A 354 -17.71 6.36 14.00
CA LEU A 354 -17.24 5.80 12.74
C LEU A 354 -17.62 4.31 12.65
N LYS A 355 -18.20 3.92 11.50
CA LYS A 355 -18.58 2.53 11.22
C LYS A 355 -17.53 1.76 10.43
N HIS A 356 -16.84 2.45 9.52
CA HIS A 356 -15.86 1.85 8.62
C HIS A 356 -14.44 2.13 9.15
N ILE A 357 -13.66 1.07 9.32
CA ILE A 357 -12.28 1.13 9.84
C ILE A 357 -11.37 0.45 8.83
N TYR A 358 -10.48 1.22 8.19
CA TYR A 358 -9.51 0.74 7.23
C TYR A 358 -8.16 0.55 7.94
N PHE A 359 -7.62 -0.65 7.87
CA PHE A 359 -6.28 -0.94 8.36
C PHE A 359 -5.29 -0.87 7.19
N GLY A 360 -4.32 0.03 7.31
CA GLY A 360 -3.23 0.20 6.36
C GLY A 360 -1.87 0.04 7.03
N GLY A 361 -0.80 0.26 6.28
CA GLY A 361 0.58 0.18 6.74
C GLY A 361 1.24 -1.14 6.34
N SER A 362 2.42 -1.42 6.92
CA SER A 362 3.26 -2.56 6.51
C SER A 362 3.39 -3.64 7.58
N PHE A 363 2.54 -3.60 8.61
CA PHE A 363 2.53 -4.60 9.68
C PHE A 363 1.72 -5.85 9.32
N ILE A 364 0.60 -5.71 8.62
CA ILE A 364 -0.35 -6.80 8.39
C ILE A 364 0.21 -7.78 7.35
N ARG A 365 0.77 -7.29 6.24
CA ARG A 365 1.42 -8.04 5.16
C ARG A 365 0.61 -9.24 4.65
N GLY A 366 -0.72 -9.13 4.64
CA GLY A 366 -1.61 -10.25 4.29
C GLY A 366 -1.61 -11.43 5.27
N HIS A 367 -1.01 -11.27 6.45
CA HIS A 367 -0.95 -12.30 7.48
C HIS A 367 -2.36 -12.57 8.03
N LEU A 368 -2.90 -13.75 7.70
CA LEU A 368 -4.29 -14.12 7.94
C LEU A 368 -4.68 -13.99 9.41
N GLN A 369 -3.81 -14.41 10.32
CA GLN A 369 -4.08 -14.32 11.75
C GLN A 369 -4.14 -12.88 12.25
N THR A 370 -3.30 -11.99 11.73
CA THR A 370 -3.31 -10.57 12.09
C THR A 370 -4.63 -9.94 11.66
N MET A 371 -5.04 -10.18 10.40
CA MET A 371 -6.32 -9.70 9.88
C MET A 371 -7.50 -10.29 10.67
N ASN A 372 -7.47 -11.59 10.97
CA ASN A 372 -8.51 -12.24 11.78
C ASN A 372 -8.63 -11.60 13.16
N THR A 373 -7.51 -11.36 13.83
CA THR A 373 -7.47 -10.78 15.17
C THR A 373 -8.05 -9.37 15.18
N LEU A 374 -7.67 -8.54 14.21
CA LEU A 374 -8.19 -7.19 14.05
C LEU A 374 -9.70 -7.20 13.73
N SER A 375 -10.13 -8.01 12.76
CA SER A 375 -11.55 -8.19 12.42
C SER A 375 -12.38 -8.65 13.62
N TYR A 376 -11.88 -9.66 14.33
CA TYR A 376 -12.54 -10.21 15.51
C TYR A 376 -12.65 -9.16 16.61
N ALA A 377 -11.57 -8.44 16.91
CA ALA A 377 -11.57 -7.40 17.93
C ALA A 377 -12.62 -6.31 17.62
N ILE A 378 -12.64 -5.79 16.39
CA ILE A 378 -13.63 -4.77 15.98
C ILE A 378 -15.05 -5.33 16.11
N LYS A 379 -15.32 -6.51 15.55
CA LYS A 379 -16.65 -7.13 15.58
C LYS A 379 -17.13 -7.45 16.99
N PHE A 380 -16.24 -7.96 17.84
CA PHE A 380 -16.53 -8.34 19.22
C PHE A 380 -16.91 -7.12 20.05
N TRP A 381 -16.06 -6.10 20.09
CA TRP A 381 -16.30 -4.91 20.91
C TRP A 381 -17.47 -4.07 20.40
N SER A 382 -17.67 -4.00 19.08
CA SER A 382 -18.77 -3.26 18.48
C SER A 382 -20.08 -4.05 18.38
N LYS A 383 -20.13 -5.31 18.85
CA LYS A 383 -21.28 -6.22 18.65
C LYS A 383 -21.73 -6.33 17.19
N GLY A 384 -20.79 -6.22 16.25
CA GLY A 384 -21.05 -6.27 14.81
C GLY A 384 -21.48 -4.96 14.15
N GLU A 385 -21.58 -3.84 14.88
CA GLU A 385 -21.98 -2.55 14.31
C GLU A 385 -20.89 -1.86 13.45
N LYS A 386 -19.64 -2.30 13.55
CA LYS A 386 -18.48 -1.74 12.84
C LYS A 386 -17.80 -2.79 11.98
N GLN A 387 -17.20 -2.33 10.89
CA GLN A 387 -16.56 -3.18 9.90
C GLN A 387 -15.08 -2.81 9.76
N ALA A 388 -14.23 -3.84 9.84
CA ALA A 388 -12.81 -3.76 9.50
C ALA A 388 -12.61 -4.03 8.00
N TYR A 389 -11.79 -3.21 7.37
CA TYR A 389 -11.36 -3.35 5.98
C TYR A 389 -9.84 -3.39 5.89
N PHE A 390 -9.36 -4.14 4.91
CA PHE A 390 -7.96 -4.33 4.56
C PHE A 390 -7.77 -4.01 3.09
N LEU A 391 -6.51 -3.81 2.69
CA LEU A 391 -6.12 -3.42 1.34
C LEU A 391 -5.06 -4.38 0.83
N ARG A 392 -5.10 -4.73 -0.45
CA ARG A 392 -4.02 -5.52 -1.08
C ARG A 392 -2.71 -4.74 -1.12
N HIS A 393 -2.79 -3.41 -1.22
CA HIS A 393 -1.68 -2.46 -1.25
C HIS A 393 -1.56 -1.63 0.03
N GLU A 394 -1.92 -2.20 1.19
CA GLU A 394 -1.91 -1.55 2.51
C GLU A 394 -0.65 -0.75 2.84
N GLY A 395 0.53 -1.21 2.40
CA GLY A 395 1.82 -0.57 2.69
C GLY A 395 2.19 0.61 1.79
N TYR A 396 1.43 0.85 0.72
CA TYR A 396 1.78 1.78 -0.35
C TYR A 396 0.92 3.05 -0.41
N LEU A 397 0.01 3.24 0.55
CA LEU A 397 -0.91 4.39 0.58
C LEU A 397 -0.18 5.73 0.42
N GLY A 398 0.89 5.95 1.18
CA GLY A 398 1.67 7.19 1.12
C GLY A 398 2.35 7.39 -0.24
N ALA A 399 2.98 6.36 -0.78
CA ALA A 399 3.68 6.42 -2.06
C ALA A 399 2.70 6.66 -3.22
N VAL A 400 1.53 6.01 -3.21
CA VAL A 400 0.47 6.25 -4.20
C VAL A 400 -0.10 7.66 -4.08
N GLY A 401 -0.35 8.14 -2.86
CA GLY A 401 -0.79 9.52 -2.66
C GLY A 401 0.21 10.54 -3.19
N ALA A 402 1.50 10.35 -2.92
CA ALA A 402 2.57 11.18 -3.47
C ALA A 402 2.61 11.11 -5.00
N PHE A 403 2.42 9.92 -5.58
CA PHE A 403 2.34 9.72 -7.03
C PHE A 403 1.19 10.51 -7.66
N LEU A 404 0.01 10.49 -7.04
CA LEU A 404 -1.19 11.16 -7.56
C LEU A 404 -1.12 12.68 -7.42
N LYS A 405 -0.42 13.20 -6.41
CA LYS A 405 -0.32 14.63 -6.12
C LYS A 405 0.58 15.42 -7.06
N ARG A 406 1.40 14.77 -7.91
CA ARG A 406 2.25 15.48 -8.88
C ARG A 406 1.37 16.34 -9.81
N GLN A 407 1.77 17.60 -9.99
CA GLN A 407 1.19 18.48 -11.01
C GLN A 407 2.23 18.74 -12.10
N PRO A 408 1.88 18.61 -13.39
CA PRO A 408 2.79 18.95 -14.50
C PRO A 408 3.20 20.43 -14.47
N GLN A 409 4.40 20.71 -14.95
CA GLN A 409 5.06 22.02 -14.86
C GLN A 409 4.50 23.02 -15.90
N ASN A 410 3.20 23.32 -15.85
CA ASN A 410 2.47 24.42 -16.55
C ASN A 410 0.98 24.47 -16.18
N TRP A 411 0.56 23.68 -15.19
CA TRP A 411 -0.81 23.58 -14.71
C TRP A 411 -1.34 24.94 -14.21
N GLY A 412 -2.48 25.39 -14.76
CA GLY A 412 -3.16 26.63 -14.35
C GLY A 412 -2.74 27.92 -15.08
N ARG A 413 -1.79 27.89 -16.02
CA ARG A 413 -1.59 29.02 -16.94
C ARG A 413 -2.59 28.90 -18.10
N ARG A 414 -3.38 29.95 -18.33
CA ARG A 414 -4.51 30.07 -19.27
C ARG A 414 -4.21 29.83 -20.77
N ASN A 415 -3.05 29.28 -21.14
CA ASN A 415 -2.57 29.07 -22.51
C ASN A 415 -1.90 27.69 -22.74
N SER A 416 -2.36 26.60 -22.12
CA SER A 416 -1.92 25.26 -22.51
C SER A 416 -2.71 24.78 -23.73
N ILE A 417 -2.17 25.15 -24.90
CA ILE A 417 -2.24 24.52 -26.23
C ILE A 417 -3.19 23.31 -26.31
N ASP A 418 -4.21 23.42 -27.17
CA ASP A 418 -5.02 22.30 -27.66
C ASP A 418 -4.09 21.18 -28.16
N GLU A 419 -3.97 20.06 -27.44
CA GLU A 419 -3.34 18.84 -27.95
C GLU A 419 -4.01 18.35 -29.25
N ALA A 420 -5.28 18.73 -29.46
CA ALA A 420 -6.00 18.55 -30.71
C ALA A 420 -5.41 19.37 -31.87
N SER A 421 -4.83 20.54 -31.61
CA SER A 421 -4.23 21.41 -32.63
C SER A 421 -2.87 20.89 -33.11
N VAL A 422 -2.04 20.39 -32.19
CA VAL A 422 -0.73 19.80 -32.53
C VAL A 422 -0.91 18.50 -33.33
N THR A 423 -1.87 17.66 -32.93
CA THR A 423 -2.20 16.41 -33.64
C THR A 423 -2.81 16.69 -35.03
N LYS A 424 -3.60 17.77 -35.16
CA LYS A 424 -4.18 18.19 -36.43
C LYS A 424 -3.13 18.77 -37.38
N GLN A 425 -2.21 19.58 -36.87
CA GLN A 425 -1.12 20.17 -37.66
C GLN A 425 -0.13 19.09 -38.12
N PHE A 426 0.13 18.07 -37.29
CA PHE A 426 0.94 16.91 -37.67
C PHE A 426 0.27 16.05 -38.76
N ARG A 427 -1.05 15.83 -38.66
CA ARG A 427 -1.84 15.14 -39.70
C ARG A 427 -1.91 15.92 -41.01
N GLU A 428 -2.08 17.23 -40.95
CA GLU A 428 -2.12 18.10 -42.14
C GLU A 428 -0.78 18.12 -42.88
N ASN A 429 0.34 18.14 -42.14
CA ASN A 429 1.68 18.05 -42.73
C ASN A 429 1.95 16.67 -43.37
N LEU A 430 1.54 15.57 -42.72
CA LEU A 430 1.69 14.23 -43.26
C LEU A 430 0.87 14.02 -44.56
N VAL A 431 -0.33 14.59 -44.62
CA VAL A 431 -1.20 14.53 -45.82
C VAL A 431 -0.64 15.39 -46.96
N GLN A 432 0.02 16.52 -46.66
CA GLN A 432 0.70 17.32 -47.68
C GLN A 432 1.92 16.61 -48.26
N GLU A 433 2.73 15.93 -47.44
CA GLU A 433 3.89 15.16 -47.92
C GLU A 433 3.49 13.96 -48.80
N ILE A 434 2.41 13.27 -48.44
CA ILE A 434 1.85 12.15 -49.25
C ILE A 434 1.29 12.67 -50.58
N ASN A 435 0.61 13.82 -50.58
CA ASN A 435 0.05 14.39 -51.81
C ASN A 435 1.14 14.96 -52.74
N GLN A 436 2.26 15.46 -52.20
CA GLN A 436 3.40 15.92 -53.00
C GLN A 436 4.18 14.76 -53.62
N SER A 437 4.26 13.62 -52.95
CA SER A 437 4.92 12.42 -53.48
C SER A 437 4.08 11.66 -54.51
N GLN A 438 2.76 11.88 -54.57
CA GLN A 438 1.88 11.35 -55.63
C GLN A 438 1.77 12.23 -56.88
N GLN A 439 2.25 13.48 -56.84
CA GLN A 439 2.25 14.38 -58.00
C GLN A 439 3.58 14.41 -58.78
N ALA A 440 4.58 13.65 -58.33
CA ALA A 440 5.89 13.54 -58.98
C ALA A 440 6.03 12.28 -59.83
N GLU A 441 5.15 12.10 -60.83
CA GLU A 441 5.45 11.27 -62.01
C GLU A 441 4.97 11.99 -63.29
N PRO A 442 5.87 12.54 -64.10
CA PRO A 442 5.64 12.70 -65.53
C PRO A 442 6.29 11.55 -66.28
N GLY A 443 5.51 10.94 -67.18
CA GLY A 443 5.94 9.81 -67.99
C GLY A 443 7.14 10.09 -68.89
N ASN A 444 7.84 9.03 -69.27
CA ASN A 444 8.65 9.00 -70.47
C ASN A 444 8.60 7.60 -71.10
N GLN A 445 7.80 7.47 -72.15
CA GLN A 445 7.93 6.39 -73.14
C GLN A 445 8.94 6.82 -74.21
N GLN A 446 9.74 5.84 -74.65
CA GLN A 446 10.52 5.76 -75.90
C GLN A 446 11.87 6.51 -75.98
N GLN A 447 12.96 5.75 -76.00
CA GLN A 447 13.78 5.46 -77.20
C GLN A 447 15.09 4.77 -76.80
N GLN A 448 15.32 3.56 -77.31
CA GLN A 448 16.65 3.16 -77.78
C GLN A 448 16.53 1.99 -78.77
N GLN A 449 16.63 2.34 -80.05
CA GLN A 449 17.19 1.47 -81.07
C GLN A 449 18.70 1.43 -80.86
N GLN A 450 19.27 0.24 -80.71
CA GLN A 450 20.43 -0.25 -81.46
C GLN A 450 20.52 -1.76 -81.33
#